data_AF-A0A4Y7KUX6-F1
#
_entry.id   AF-A0A4Y7KUX6-F1
#
_cell.length_a   1.000
_cell.length_b   1.000
_cell.length_c   1.000
_cell.angle_alpha   90.00
_cell.angle_beta   90.00
_cell.angle_gamma   90.00
#
_symmetry.space_group_name_H-M   'P 1'
#
loop_
_entity.id
_entity.type
_entity.pdbx_description
1 polymer ?
#
loop_
_entity_poly.entity_id
_entity_poly.type
_entity_poly.pdbx_seq_one_letter_code
_entity_poly.pdbx_strand_id
1 'polypeptide(L)' 'MFGYATDETPELMPKLGAKLTEVRKNGTCAWLRPDGKTQMTVEYKNDNGAMIPIRVQTVLISTSYKLV' A
#
# COMPACT_ATOMS: atom_id res chain seq x y z
N MET A 1 10.52 -9.60 -8.64
CA MET A 1 9.70 -9.15 -7.49
C MET A 1 10.62 -8.91 -6.31
N PHE A 2 10.54 -7.74 -5.67
CA PHE A 2 11.30 -7.43 -4.46
C PHE A 2 10.34 -7.41 -3.27
N GLY A 3 10.69 -8.11 -2.20
CA GLY A 3 9.99 -8.03 -0.90
C GLY A 3 10.61 -6.92 -0.06
N TYR A 4 9.77 -6.21 0.70
CA TYR A 4 10.20 -5.15 1.63
C TYR A 4 9.52 -5.36 2.97
N ALA A 5 10.29 -5.30 4.06
CA ALA A 5 9.81 -5.37 5.44
C ALA A 5 10.60 -4.36 6.28
N THR A 6 9.94 -3.73 7.24
CA THR A 6 10.45 -2.57 7.99
C THR A 6 9.87 -2.53 9.39
N ASP A 7 10.63 -2.13 10.40
CA ASP A 7 10.18 -2.10 11.81
C ASP A 7 9.29 -0.91 12.18
N GLU A 8 8.96 -0.06 11.20
CA GLU A 8 8.14 1.15 11.35
C GLU A 8 6.72 0.90 11.85
N THR A 9 6.19 -0.30 11.62
CA THR A 9 4.84 -0.68 12.02
C THR A 9 4.92 -1.99 12.78
N PRO A 10 4.04 -2.26 13.76
CA PRO A 10 4.00 -3.55 14.47
C PRO A 10 3.84 -4.76 13.53
N GLU A 11 3.36 -4.47 12.32
CA GLU A 11 2.97 -5.42 11.28
C GLU A 11 4.09 -5.62 10.25
N LEU A 12 5.18 -4.89 10.45
CA LEU A 12 6.40 -4.80 9.66
C LEU A 12 6.21 -4.49 8.17
N MET A 13 5.00 -4.09 7.74
CA MET A 13 4.62 -3.87 6.35
C MET A 13 3.41 -2.92 6.18
N PRO A 14 3.38 -2.11 5.10
CA PRO A 14 2.24 -1.23 4.79
C PRO A 14 1.02 -2.00 4.21
N LYS A 15 -0.19 -1.75 4.75
CA LYS A 15 -1.45 -2.50 4.46
C LYS A 15 -2.39 -1.85 3.41
N LEU A 16 -1.89 -1.37 2.28
CA LEU A 16 -2.75 -0.70 1.28
C LEU A 16 -3.74 -1.65 0.58
N GLY A 17 -3.30 -2.86 0.19
CA GLY A 17 -4.17 -3.82 -0.51
C GLY A 17 -5.31 -4.38 0.35
N ALA A 18 -5.07 -4.57 1.65
CA ALA A 18 -6.08 -5.05 2.59
C ALA A 18 -7.22 -4.02 2.74
N LYS A 19 -6.87 -2.73 2.84
CA LYS A 19 -7.85 -1.65 2.97
C LYS A 19 -8.74 -1.52 1.74
N LEU A 20 -8.19 -1.68 0.53
CA LEU A 20 -8.98 -1.71 -0.72
C LEU A 20 -10.03 -2.84 -0.73
N THR A 21 -9.68 -4.01 -0.20
CA THR A 21 -10.62 -5.14 -0.08
C THR A 21 -11.71 -4.86 0.95
N GLU A 22 -11.36 -4.24 2.08
CA GLU A 22 -12.30 -3.85 3.13
C GLU A 22 -13.35 -2.87 2.61
N VAL A 23 -12.92 -1.78 1.96
CA VAL A 23 -13.83 -0.74 1.44
C VAL A 23 -14.72 -1.23 0.29
N ARG A 24 -14.26 -2.24 -0.44
CA ARG A 24 -15.07 -2.96 -1.43
C ARG A 24 -16.15 -3.81 -0.75
N LYS A 25 -15.77 -4.60 0.27
CA LYS A 25 -16.68 -5.53 0.95
C LYS A 25 -17.71 -4.83 1.84
N ASN A 26 -17.34 -3.70 2.45
CA ASN A 26 -18.24 -2.92 3.31
C ASN A 26 -19.12 -1.91 2.54
N GLY A 27 -18.97 -1.84 1.21
CA GLY A 27 -19.79 -0.98 0.34
C GLY A 27 -19.40 0.50 0.32
N THR A 28 -18.41 0.94 1.10
CA THR A 28 -17.92 2.34 1.09
C THR A 28 -17.51 2.77 -0.32
N CYS A 29 -16.88 1.86 -1.06
CA CYS A 29 -16.54 2.04 -2.47
C CYS A 29 -17.18 0.91 -3.30
N ALA A 30 -18.52 0.91 -3.39
CA ALA A 30 -19.29 -0.13 -4.08
C ALA A 30 -18.97 -0.31 -5.58
N TRP A 31 -18.31 0.67 -6.19
CA TRP A 31 -17.87 0.64 -7.59
C TRP A 31 -16.59 -0.18 -7.81
N LEU A 32 -15.86 -0.54 -6.75
CA LEU A 32 -14.62 -1.33 -6.82
C LEU A 32 -14.90 -2.79 -7.17
N ARG A 33 -14.10 -3.34 -8.09
CA ARG A 33 -14.04 -4.77 -8.39
C ARG A 33 -12.91 -5.46 -7.60
N PRO A 34 -12.87 -6.81 -7.57
CA PRO A 34 -11.91 -7.55 -6.74
C PRO A 34 -10.44 -7.41 -7.14
N ASP A 35 -10.14 -7.02 -8.39
CA ASP A 35 -8.76 -6.87 -8.87
C ASP A 35 -8.24 -5.45 -8.60
N GLY A 36 -7.14 -5.37 -7.86
CA GLY A 36 -6.46 -4.13 -7.54
C GLY A 36 -4.98 -4.38 -7.22
N LYS A 37 -4.12 -3.52 -7.75
CA LYS A 37 -2.67 -3.51 -7.50
C LYS A 37 -2.30 -2.20 -6.82
N THR A 38 -1.51 -2.31 -5.76
CA THR A 38 -0.97 -1.17 -5.03
C THR A 38 0.54 -1.23 -5.05
N GLN A 39 1.18 -0.10 -5.34
CA GLN A 39 2.63 0.05 -5.25
C GLN A 39 2.94 1.33 -4.49
N MET A 40 3.90 1.26 -3.58
CA MET A 40 4.34 2.40 -2.78
C MET A 40 5.85 2.54 -2.88
N THR A 41 6.31 3.76 -3.13
CA THR A 41 7.71 4.13 -3.10
C THR A 41 7.92 5.02 -1.87
N VAL A 42 8.83 4.59 -1.00
CA VAL A 42 9.18 5.30 0.23
C VAL A 42 10.62 5.76 0.12
N GLU A 43 10.86 7.00 0.53
CA GLU A 43 12.19 7.57 0.65
C GLU A 43 12.79 7.16 1.98
N TYR A 44 14.00 6.59 1.96
CA TYR A 44 14.72 6.14 3.14
C TYR A 44 16.05 6.89 3.28
N LYS A 45 16.45 7.11 4.54
CA LYS A 45 17.77 7.51 4.96
C LYS A 45 18.51 6.30 5.52
N ASN A 46 19.76 6.11 5.10
CA ASN A 46 20.65 5.15 5.75
C ASN A 46 21.26 5.79 7.00
N ASP A 47 21.07 5.16 8.15
CA ASP A 47 21.72 5.50 9.42
C ASP A 47 22.45 4.27 9.96
N ASN A 48 23.78 4.24 9.84
CA ASN A 48 24.64 3.15 10.31
C ASN A 48 24.22 1.75 9.82
N GLY A 49 23.67 1.64 8.60
CA GLY A 49 23.20 0.38 8.03
C GLY A 49 21.72 0.08 8.29
N ALA A 50 21.05 0.87 9.14
CA ALA A 50 19.60 0.83 9.29
C ALA A 50 18.93 1.74 8.25
N MET A 51 17.84 1.28 7.64
CA MET A 51 17.07 2.06 6.67
C MET A 51 15.91 2.75 7.39
N ILE A 52 16.08 4.04 7.69
CA ILE A 52 15.08 4.85 8.37
C ILE A 52 14.18 5.53 7.32
N PRO A 53 12.87 5.41 7.40
CA PRO A 53 11.92 5.98 6.43
C PRO A 53 11.74 7.46 6.74
N ILE A 54 11.75 8.27 5.68
CA ILE A 54 11.57 9.72 5.81
C ILE A 54 10.15 10.09 5.42
N ARG A 55 9.69 9.61 4.27
CA ARG A 55 8.37 9.92 3.71
C ARG A 55 7.95 8.94 2.63
N VAL A 56 6.64 8.86 2.41
CA VAL A 56 6.09 8.24 1.20
C VAL A 56 6.28 9.20 0.04
N GLN A 57 7.02 8.77 -0.98
CA GLN A 57 7.30 9.60 -2.15
C GLN A 57 6.23 9.43 -3.22
N THR A 58 5.83 8.19 -3.51
CA THR A 58 4.85 7.90 -4.56
C THR A 58 3.92 6.78 -4.11
N VAL A 59 2.62 6.95 -4.33
CA VAL A 59 1.61 5.90 -4.17
C VAL A 59 0.92 5.69 -5.51
N LEU A 60 0.93 4.45 -5.99
CA LEU A 60 0.21 4.02 -7.18
C LEU A 60 -0.88 3.02 -6.78
N ILE A 61 -2.11 3.30 -7.19
CA ILE A 61 -3.24 2.38 -7.05
C ILE A 61 -3.84 2.19 -8.43
N SER A 62 -3.84 0.94 -8.89
CA SER A 62 -4.57 0.52 -10.08
C SER A 62 -5.67 -0.41 -9.62
N THR A 63 -6.93 -0.10 -9.93
CA THR A 63 -8.07 -0.92 -9.52
C THR A 63 -9.05 -1.08 -10.67
N SER A 64 -9.61 -2.28 -10.77
CA SER A 64 -10.73 -2.52 -11.65
C SER A 64 -11.99 -1.90 -11.05
N TYR A 65 -12.76 -1.18 -11.87
CA TYR A 65 -14.01 -0.54 -11.46
C TYR A 65 -15.13 -0.83 -12.46
N LYS A 66 -16.37 -0.55 -12.04
CA LYS A 66 -17.53 -0.58 -12.94
C LYS A 66 -17.75 0.84 -13.48
N LEU A 67 -17.78 0.99 -14.81
CA LEU A 67 -18.38 2.19 -15.43
C LEU A 67 -19.88 2.12 -15.18
N VAL A 68 -20.42 3.15 -14.56
CA VAL A 68 -21.86 3.35 -14.37
C VAL A 68 -22.42 3.93 -15.66
#